data_AF-A0A1D6F7V6-F1
#
_entry.id   AF-A0A1D6F7V6-F1
#
_cell.length_a   1.000
_cell.length_b   1.000
_cell.length_c   1.000
_cell.angle_alpha   90.00
_cell.angle_beta   90.00
_cell.angle_gamma   90.00
#
_symmetry.space_group_name_H-M   'P 1'
#
loop_
_entity.id
_entity.type
_entity.pdbx_description
1 polymer ?
#
loop_
_entity_poly.entity_id
_entity_poly.type
_entity_poly.pdbx_seq_one_letter_code
_entity_poly.pdbx_strand_id
1 'polypeptide(L)'
;MAENMNSELNMIGSLLPLFPCITFDVEYAGTLHRSSAATRIAPSKQYALVKKNVDAVPIVMLGITLSNEYGNLPLTADGEGRLFQLAWEVTFSDFDPRRDRHAPESVTFLRSQGVCLDKARARGVYSMVYTGSIFER
;
A
#
# COMPACT_ATOMS: atom_id res chain seq x y z
N MET A 1 -3.99 0.15 10.84
CA MET A 1 -2.93 -0.06 11.85
C MET A 1 -2.84 -1.54 12.16
N ALA A 2 -1.80 -2.04 12.82
CA ALA A 2 -1.69 -3.48 13.12
C ALA A 2 -2.85 -4.01 13.98
N GLU A 3 -3.34 -3.18 14.91
CA GLU A 3 -4.41 -3.52 15.86
C GLU A 3 -5.74 -3.94 15.20
N ASN A 4 -6.11 -3.33 14.07
CA ASN A 4 -7.37 -3.63 13.38
C ASN A 4 -7.20 -4.52 12.14
N MET A 5 -5.98 -4.92 11.79
CA MET A 5 -5.65 -5.62 10.54
C MET A 5 -6.55 -6.85 10.29
N ASN A 6 -6.71 -7.73 11.30
CA ASN A 6 -7.51 -8.94 11.14
C ASN A 6 -8.99 -8.65 10.90
N SER A 7 -9.53 -7.63 11.58
CA SER A 7 -10.93 -7.21 11.40
C SER A 7 -11.17 -6.66 10.00
N GLU A 8 -10.26 -5.80 9.51
CA GLU A 8 -10.37 -5.23 8.17
C GLU A 8 -10.20 -6.29 7.08
N LEU A 9 -9.23 -7.21 7.22
CA LEU A 9 -9.05 -8.31 6.27
C LEU A 9 -10.26 -9.25 6.23
N ASN A 10 -10.88 -9.53 7.39
CA ASN A 10 -12.16 -10.26 7.43
C ASN A 10 -13.25 -9.51 6.65
N MET A 11 -13.34 -8.19 6.82
CA MET A 11 -14.34 -7.38 6.12
C MET A 11 -14.11 -7.39 4.61
N ILE A 12 -12.86 -7.17 4.16
CA ILE A 12 -12.48 -7.28 2.74
C ILE A 12 -12.90 -8.66 2.20
N GLY A 13 -12.52 -9.74 2.89
CA GLY A 13 -12.88 -11.10 2.49
C GLY A 13 -14.38 -11.34 2.38
N SER A 14 -15.18 -10.78 3.30
CA SER A 14 -16.65 -10.89 3.27
C SER A 14 -17.29 -10.11 2.12
N LEU A 15 -16.64 -9.05 1.63
CA LEU A 15 -17.14 -8.18 0.57
C LEU A 15 -16.74 -8.64 -0.83
N LEU A 16 -15.63 -9.39 -0.98
CA LEU A 16 -15.13 -9.88 -2.27
C LEU A 16 -16.18 -10.60 -3.14
N PRO A 17 -17.08 -11.46 -2.60
CA PRO A 17 -18.11 -12.09 -3.42
C PRO A 17 -19.11 -11.11 -4.06
N LEU A 18 -19.30 -9.94 -3.46
CA LEU A 18 -20.23 -8.89 -3.92
C LEU A 18 -19.52 -7.79 -4.72
N PHE A 19 -18.25 -7.54 -4.40
CA PHE A 19 -17.39 -6.51 -4.99
C PHE A 19 -16.07 -7.15 -5.47
N PRO A 20 -16.09 -7.96 -6.56
CA PRO A 20 -14.97 -8.79 -6.97
C PRO A 20 -13.81 -8.03 -7.65
N CYS A 21 -14.00 -6.76 -8.02
CA CYS A 21 -12.96 -5.96 -8.65
C CYS A 21 -12.09 -5.28 -7.59
N ILE A 22 -10.79 -5.54 -7.61
CA ILE A 22 -9.81 -4.93 -6.69
C ILE A 22 -8.97 -3.91 -7.45
N THR A 23 -9.01 -2.66 -7.01
CA THR A 23 -8.05 -1.63 -7.39
C THR A 23 -7.09 -1.41 -6.24
N PHE A 24 -5.80 -1.23 -6.54
CA PHE A 24 -4.78 -0.98 -5.53
C PHE A 24 -3.72 0.00 -6.01
N ASP A 25 -3.12 0.67 -5.05
CA ASP A 25 -1.97 1.55 -5.22
C ASP A 25 -0.97 1.30 -4.10
N VAL A 26 0.29 1.61 -4.36
CA VAL A 26 1.38 1.34 -3.41
C VAL A 26 2.32 2.52 -3.35
N GLU A 27 2.71 2.87 -2.12
CA GLU A 27 3.66 3.94 -1.87
C GLU A 27 4.97 3.37 -1.34
N TYR A 28 6.07 3.79 -1.97
CA TYR A 28 7.44 3.42 -1.61
C TYR A 28 8.23 4.67 -1.22
N ALA A 29 9.31 4.49 -0.46
CA ALA A 29 10.25 5.56 -0.15
C ALA A 29 11.18 5.95 -1.33
N GLY A 30 10.64 5.96 -2.54
CA GLY A 30 11.26 6.48 -3.75
C GLY A 30 11.98 5.48 -4.64
N THR A 31 12.61 6.00 -5.68
CA THR A 31 13.37 5.25 -6.70
C THR A 31 14.87 5.53 -6.55
N LEU A 32 15.63 4.52 -6.16
CA LEU A 32 17.09 4.58 -5.96
C LEU A 32 17.89 4.35 -7.24
N HIS A 33 17.37 3.55 -8.16
CA HIS A 33 18.03 3.19 -9.40
C HIS A 33 17.25 3.79 -10.57
N ARG A 34 17.91 4.69 -11.31
CA ARG A 34 17.37 5.31 -12.52
C ARG A 34 18.22 4.93 -13.72
N SER A 35 17.59 4.77 -14.87
CA SER A 35 18.31 4.64 -16.15
C SER A 35 18.90 5.99 -16.52
N SER A 36 20.17 6.03 -16.91
CA SER A 36 20.80 7.21 -17.50
C SER A 36 20.49 7.39 -18.99
N ALA A 37 19.81 6.43 -19.61
CA ALA A 37 19.52 6.47 -21.04
C ALA A 37 18.39 7.45 -21.37
N ALA A 38 18.66 8.37 -22.29
CA ALA A 38 17.68 9.30 -22.85
C ALA A 38 16.65 8.62 -23.79
N THR A 39 16.85 7.33 -24.10
CA THR A 39 16.03 6.55 -25.02
C THR A 39 15.28 5.42 -24.32
N ARG A 40 14.16 4.99 -24.90
CA ARG A 40 13.33 3.89 -24.40
C ARG A 40 14.17 2.60 -24.35
N ILE A 41 14.37 2.07 -23.14
CA ILE A 41 15.08 0.82 -22.91
C ILE A 41 14.20 -0.39 -23.27
N ALA A 42 14.84 -1.53 -23.57
CA ALA A 42 14.12 -2.77 -23.83
C ALA A 42 13.24 -3.19 -22.62
N PRO A 43 12.07 -3.82 -22.82
CA PRO A 43 11.17 -4.21 -21.73
C PRO A 43 11.84 -5.03 -20.63
N SER A 44 12.75 -5.95 -20.98
CA SER A 44 13.51 -6.75 -20.01
C SER A 44 14.41 -5.90 -19.11
N LYS A 45 15.04 -4.86 -19.67
CA LYS A 45 15.86 -3.91 -18.90
C LYS A 45 14.99 -3.01 -18.02
N GLN A 46 13.81 -2.62 -18.51
CA GLN A 46 12.84 -1.88 -17.71
C GLN A 46 12.36 -2.69 -16.50
N TYR A 47 11.99 -3.94 -16.71
CA TYR A 47 11.62 -4.84 -15.61
C TYR A 47 12.77 -5.02 -14.61
N ALA A 48 13.99 -5.26 -15.08
CA ALA A 48 15.15 -5.41 -14.19
C ALA A 48 15.40 -4.15 -13.35
N LEU A 49 15.18 -2.95 -13.91
CA LEU A 49 15.29 -1.69 -13.18
C LEU A 49 14.19 -1.54 -12.12
N VAL A 50 12.94 -1.85 -12.46
CA VAL A 50 11.82 -1.83 -11.50
C VAL A 50 12.07 -2.82 -10.38
N LYS A 51 12.40 -4.07 -10.72
CA LYS A 51 12.75 -5.13 -9.75
C LYS A 51 13.85 -4.68 -8.79
N LYS A 52 14.92 -4.08 -9.31
CA LYS A 52 16.04 -3.60 -8.48
C LYS A 52 15.61 -2.52 -7.48
N ASN A 53 14.63 -1.68 -7.82
CA ASN A 53 14.09 -0.68 -6.88
C ASN A 53 13.16 -1.33 -5.85
N VAL A 54 12.27 -2.23 -6.29
CA VAL A 54 11.35 -2.96 -5.41
C VAL A 54 12.12 -3.82 -4.39
N ASP A 55 13.19 -4.48 -4.80
CA ASP A 55 14.04 -5.28 -3.90
C ASP A 55 14.82 -4.40 -2.90
N ALA A 56 15.00 -3.11 -3.16
CA ALA A 56 15.88 -2.22 -2.39
C ALA A 56 15.16 -1.31 -1.40
N VAL A 57 13.86 -1.07 -1.57
CA VAL A 57 13.09 -0.11 -0.78
C VAL A 57 11.86 -0.80 -0.20
N PRO A 58 11.72 -0.87 1.14
CA PRO A 58 10.51 -1.39 1.75
C PRO A 58 9.26 -0.61 1.33
N ILE A 59 8.14 -1.32 1.22
CA ILE A 59 6.82 -0.70 1.03
C ILE A 59 6.45 0.16 2.24
N VAL A 60 5.79 1.29 2.01
CA VAL A 60 5.32 2.21 3.06
C VAL A 60 3.81 2.09 3.24
N MET A 61 3.04 2.11 2.15
CA MET A 61 1.58 1.97 2.18
C MET A 61 1.05 1.14 1.03
N LEU A 62 -0.10 0.51 1.25
CA LEU A 62 -0.91 -0.16 0.24
C LEU A 62 -2.36 0.33 0.37
N GLY A 63 -2.85 1.01 -0.65
CA GLY A 63 -4.26 1.36 -0.82
C GLY A 63 -5.02 0.24 -1.52
N ILE A 64 -6.24 -0.06 -1.06
CA ILE A 64 -7.12 -1.08 -1.62
C ILE A 64 -8.53 -0.51 -1.71
N THR A 65 -9.16 -0.67 -2.86
CA THR A 65 -10.57 -0.33 -3.09
C THR A 65 -11.25 -1.50 -3.78
N LEU A 66 -12.43 -1.89 -3.26
CA LEU A 66 -13.26 -2.92 -3.87
C LEU A 66 -14.38 -2.26 -4.67
N SER A 67 -14.73 -2.84 -5.82
CA SER A 67 -15.90 -2.45 -6.58
C SER A 67 -16.60 -3.66 -7.20
N ASN A 68 -17.86 -3.49 -7.58
CA ASN A 68 -18.55 -4.46 -8.43
C ASN A 68 -18.28 -4.19 -9.91
N GLU A 69 -18.84 -5.05 -10.78
CA GLU A 69 -18.67 -4.97 -12.24
C GLU A 69 -19.18 -3.66 -12.86
N TYR A 70 -20.03 -2.94 -12.13
CA TYR A 70 -20.57 -1.65 -12.54
C TYR A 70 -19.79 -0.46 -11.94
N GLY A 71 -18.70 -0.71 -11.21
CA GLY A 71 -17.89 0.32 -10.56
C GLY A 71 -18.48 0.87 -9.26
N ASN A 72 -19.51 0.24 -8.68
CA ASN A 72 -20.03 0.67 -7.38
C ASN A 72 -19.15 0.15 -6.24
N LEU A 73 -18.92 1.00 -5.24
CA LEU A 73 -18.13 0.70 -4.06
C LEU A 73 -19.02 0.17 -2.92
N PRO A 74 -18.48 -0.65 -2.00
CA PRO A 74 -19.18 -1.01 -0.78
C PRO A 74 -19.49 0.24 0.06
N LEU A 75 -20.70 0.28 0.61
CA LEU A 75 -21.17 1.32 1.51
C LEU A 75 -21.25 0.78 2.93
N THR A 76 -20.90 1.61 3.90
CA THR A 76 -21.17 1.37 5.33
C THR A 76 -21.79 2.61 5.95
N ALA A 77 -22.39 2.46 7.12
CA ALA A 77 -23.02 3.55 7.86
C ALA A 77 -22.19 3.95 9.08
N ASP A 78 -22.14 5.25 9.40
CA ASP A 78 -21.58 5.71 10.67
C ASP A 78 -22.59 5.57 11.83
N GLY A 79 -22.18 5.99 13.03
CA GLY A 79 -23.05 5.95 14.22
C GLY A 79 -24.30 6.83 14.13
N GLU A 80 -24.38 7.72 13.13
CA GLU A 80 -25.53 8.59 12.85
C GLU A 80 -26.37 8.06 11.66
N GLY A 81 -25.99 6.92 11.07
CA GLY A 81 -26.68 6.32 9.93
C GLY A 81 -26.30 6.91 8.57
N ARG A 82 -25.28 7.78 8.49
CA ARG A 82 -24.82 8.35 7.22
C ARG A 82 -24.00 7.31 6.45
N LEU A 83 -24.32 7.14 5.17
CA LEU A 83 -23.61 6.21 4.29
C LEU A 83 -22.31 6.80 3.75
N PHE A 84 -21.25 6.02 3.76
CA PHE A 84 -19.97 6.36 3.14
C PHE A 84 -19.37 5.16 2.41
N GLN A 85 -18.59 5.47 1.37
CA GLN A 85 -17.85 4.48 0.59
C GLN A 85 -16.64 3.99 1.36
N LEU A 86 -16.35 2.70 1.23
CA LEU A 86 -15.23 2.05 1.89
C LEU A 86 -14.01 1.94 0.96
N ALA A 87 -12.85 2.33 1.49
CA ALA A 87 -11.54 2.04 0.97
C ALA A 87 -10.60 1.74 2.15
N TRP A 88 -9.55 0.95 1.91
CA TRP A 88 -8.60 0.54 2.94
C TRP A 88 -7.22 1.06 2.61
N GLU A 89 -6.49 1.47 3.65
CA GLU A 89 -5.07 1.79 3.57
C GLU A 89 -4.32 0.99 4.63
N VAL A 90 -3.32 0.23 4.18
CA VAL A 90 -2.41 -0.50 5.04
C VAL A 90 -1.09 0.25 5.12
N THR A 91 -0.81 0.85 6.27
CA THR A 91 0.49 1.44 6.56
C THR A 91 1.43 0.39 7.15
N PHE A 92 2.62 0.23 6.57
CA PHE A 92 3.62 -0.76 6.99
C PHE A 92 4.65 -0.21 7.98
N SER A 93 5.16 -1.07 8.86
CA SER A 93 6.17 -0.71 9.87
C SER A 93 7.61 -1.02 9.45
N ASP A 94 7.79 -1.67 8.30
CA ASP A 94 9.07 -2.15 7.78
C ASP A 94 10.08 -1.03 7.49
N PHE A 95 9.59 0.14 7.08
CA PHE A 95 10.41 1.27 6.65
C PHE A 95 10.83 2.18 7.82
N ASP A 96 12.14 2.37 7.98
CA ASP A 96 12.74 3.34 8.88
C ASP A 96 13.67 4.30 8.10
N PRO A 97 13.33 5.59 7.96
CA PRO A 97 14.17 6.55 7.23
C PRO A 97 15.54 6.78 7.88
N ARG A 98 15.76 6.33 9.13
CA ARG A 98 17.05 6.43 9.83
C ARG A 98 18.01 5.28 9.47
N ARG A 99 17.47 4.16 8.99
CA ARG A 99 18.22 2.92 8.69
C ARG A 99 18.20 2.59 7.20
N ASP A 100 17.05 2.76 6.55
CA ASP A 100 16.79 2.21 5.23
C ASP A 100 17.14 3.21 4.13
N ARG A 101 17.63 2.70 3.01
CA ARG A 101 17.94 3.52 1.83
C ARG A 101 16.64 4.03 1.22
N HIS A 102 16.62 5.31 0.87
CA HIS A 102 15.45 5.97 0.29
C HIS A 102 15.87 7.19 -0.53
N ALA A 103 14.96 7.69 -1.36
CA ALA A 103 15.12 9.01 -1.97
C ALA A 103 14.66 10.08 -0.98
N PRO A 104 15.51 11.04 -0.58
CA PRO A 104 15.15 12.08 0.40
C PRO A 104 13.93 12.92 -0.04
N GLU A 105 13.79 13.16 -1.35
CA GLU A 105 12.64 13.88 -1.91
C GLU A 105 11.34 13.10 -1.72
N SER A 106 11.38 11.76 -1.85
CA SER A 106 10.22 10.90 -1.63
C SER A 106 9.79 10.89 -0.17
N VAL A 107 10.72 10.85 0.79
CA VAL A 107 10.38 10.98 2.22
C VAL A 107 9.79 12.34 2.55
N THR A 108 10.34 13.40 1.95
CA THR A 108 9.80 14.76 2.11
C THR A 108 8.38 14.85 1.53
N PHE A 109 8.16 14.27 0.35
CA PHE A 109 6.84 14.20 -0.27
C PHE A 109 5.84 13.43 0.60
N LEU A 110 6.18 12.22 1.07
CA LEU A 110 5.32 11.42 1.94
C LEU A 110 4.91 12.21 3.21
N ARG A 111 5.87 12.89 3.86
CA ARG A 111 5.58 13.75 5.01
C ARG A 111 4.65 14.91 4.67
N SER A 112 4.81 15.52 3.49
CA SER A 112 3.93 16.59 3.01
C SER A 112 2.48 16.12 2.80
N GLN A 113 2.28 14.84 2.50
CA GLN A 113 0.95 14.22 2.37
C GLN A 113 0.37 13.77 3.73
N GLY A 114 1.03 14.09 4.84
CA GLY A 114 0.58 13.74 6.19
C GLY A 114 1.05 12.37 6.69
N VAL A 115 1.91 11.67 5.96
CA VAL A 115 2.41 10.35 6.38
C VAL A 115 3.37 10.51 7.57
N CYS A 116 2.93 10.02 8.73
CA CYS A 116 3.75 9.99 9.94
C CYS A 116 4.56 8.69 10.02
N LEU A 117 5.79 8.71 9.51
CA LEU A 117 6.67 7.53 9.46
C LEU A 117 7.01 6.96 10.86
N ASP A 118 7.11 7.80 11.89
CA ASP A 118 7.35 7.32 13.25
C ASP A 118 6.13 6.55 13.80
N LYS A 119 4.90 6.98 13.46
CA LYS A 119 3.67 6.26 13.80
C LYS A 119 3.54 4.97 12.99
N ALA A 120 3.89 5.01 11.70
CA ALA A 120 3.94 3.83 10.84
C ALA A 120 4.87 2.77 11.43
N ARG A 121 6.08 3.16 11.86
CA ARG A 121 7.00 2.24 12.53
C ARG A 121 6.46 1.69 13.86
N ALA A 122 5.83 2.52 14.67
CA ALA A 122 5.37 2.12 16.01
C ALA A 122 4.10 1.25 15.99
N ARG A 123 3.19 1.47 15.02
CA ARG A 123 1.83 0.88 15.01
C ARG A 123 1.41 0.29 13.65
N GLY A 124 2.25 0.42 12.64
CA GLY A 124 2.01 -0.13 11.31
C GLY A 124 2.11 -1.64 11.27
N VAL A 125 1.61 -2.21 10.20
CA VAL A 125 1.57 -3.64 9.95
C VAL A 125 2.95 -4.13 9.51
N TYR A 126 3.43 -5.24 10.05
CA TYR A 126 4.63 -5.88 9.52
C TYR A 126 4.31 -6.64 8.23
N SER A 127 5.01 -6.35 7.14
CA SER A 127 4.69 -6.86 5.80
C SER A 127 4.60 -8.40 5.71
N MET A 128 5.47 -9.11 6.44
CA MET A 128 5.48 -10.57 6.49
C MET A 128 4.24 -11.15 7.17
N VAL A 129 3.74 -10.50 8.22
CA VAL A 129 2.50 -10.91 8.92
C VAL A 129 1.29 -10.65 8.03
N TYR A 130 1.27 -9.52 7.32
CA TYR A 130 0.23 -9.19 6.35
C TYR A 130 0.13 -10.24 5.24
N THR A 131 1.29 -10.64 4.70
CA THR A 131 1.40 -11.63 3.63
C THR A 131 0.82 -12.98 4.06
N GLY A 132 1.20 -13.48 5.24
CA GLY A 132 0.62 -14.73 5.78
C GLY A 132 -0.90 -14.66 5.92
N SER A 133 -1.41 -13.52 6.41
CA SER A 133 -2.86 -13.33 6.67
C SER A 133 -3.72 -13.30 5.40
N ILE A 134 -3.14 -12.95 4.24
CA ILE A 134 -3.83 -12.94 2.95
C ILE A 134 -3.91 -14.36 2.36
N PHE A 135 -2.84 -15.15 2.47
CA PHE A 135 -2.77 -16.48 1.84
C PHE A 135 -3.45 -17.59 2.64
N GLU A 136 -3.77 -17.35 3.92
CA GLU A 136 -4.49 -18.30 4.78
C GLU A 136 -6.03 -18.24 4.62
N ARG A 137 -6.53 -17.48 3.64
CA ARG A 137 -7.95 -17.21 3.40
C ARG A 137 -8.35 -17.53 1.97
#